data_AF-A0A7X9DGW9-F1
#
_entry.id   AF-A0A7X9DGW9-F1
#
_cell.length_a   1.000
_cell.length_b   1.000
_cell.length_c   1.000
_cell.angle_alpha   90.00
_cell.angle_beta   90.00
_cell.angle_gamma   90.00
#
_symmetry.space_group_name_H-M   'P 1'
#
loop_
_entity.id
_entity.type
_entity.pdbx_description
1 polymer ?
#
loop_
_entity_poly.entity_id
_entity_poly.type
_entity_poly.pdbx_seq_one_letter_code
_entity_poly.pdbx_strand_id
1 'polypeptide(L)'
;MRKLLVFTVTFTLITCSKTQNSDFSLKYQDLQGNDEKCMVIYHANGAYGTPPVDTHVYNVNDSVTIIENQNLYKEGYYFIGWSMCPQCSPPIYKPGHTFTITASTTLYACFTTPAYTVIYLPGDADGGTAPIDSNYYCTGESAYILTNSGNLYKQGYRFDSWFNANTQSYYQPGQSITIHNSNIELIAHFTPKPFTVTYDANGATTGTVPIDTMFYEQGELVTIAHNTGNLAIIDREGVSYCFDYWCDSFDNVYVPGYTYPIEESLVLYAHFRPFAVGDSGPCGGYVFYDKGYYSDGWRYLEAMRYDINASGIVWEQQLQAGQYRQTGATASDVGTGYVNTCTIIQVLGEGDYAAYACAKYSDGWHLPSKDELQLLYHCKSIIGNFISYNYWSSTESTTSKAWCQNFNTGTQSAQYKNNTYRVRAIRQF
;
A
#
# COMPACT_ATOMS: atom_id res chain seq x y z
N MET A 1 -14.77 96.34 2.62
CA MET A 1 -15.45 95.81 1.42
C MET A 1 -15.39 94.29 1.46
N ARG A 2 -16.51 93.62 1.74
CA ARG A 2 -16.62 92.15 1.70
C ARG A 2 -16.57 91.69 0.24
N LYS A 3 -15.64 90.79 -0.11
CA LYS A 3 -15.72 89.99 -1.35
C LYS A 3 -16.42 88.68 -1.01
N LEU A 4 -17.55 88.43 -1.69
CA LEU A 4 -18.33 87.20 -1.67
C LEU A 4 -17.51 86.11 -2.36
N LEU A 5 -17.32 84.94 -1.74
CA LEU A 5 -16.95 83.72 -2.44
C LEU A 5 -18.23 82.89 -2.62
N VAL A 6 -18.63 82.70 -3.87
CA VAL A 6 -19.79 81.88 -4.25
C VAL A 6 -19.25 80.49 -4.56
N PHE A 7 -19.70 79.46 -3.83
CA PHE A 7 -19.54 78.07 -4.22
C PHE A 7 -20.85 77.60 -4.88
N THR A 8 -20.76 77.19 -6.15
CA THR A 8 -21.86 76.54 -6.85
C THR A 8 -21.74 75.03 -6.59
N VAL A 9 -22.67 74.46 -5.83
CA VAL A 9 -22.79 73.00 -5.65
C VAL A 9 -23.91 72.51 -6.57
N THR A 10 -23.55 71.74 -7.58
CA THR A 10 -24.52 71.14 -8.52
C THR A 10 -24.94 69.77 -7.98
N PHE A 11 -26.18 69.64 -7.51
CA PHE A 11 -26.78 68.34 -7.21
C PHE A 11 -27.56 67.83 -8.42
N THR A 12 -27.18 66.67 -8.95
CA THR A 12 -28.01 65.93 -9.90
C THR A 12 -29.01 65.09 -9.12
N LEU A 13 -30.24 65.58 -8.98
CA LEU A 13 -31.33 64.84 -8.35
C LEU A 13 -31.83 63.74 -9.29
N ILE A 14 -31.55 62.48 -8.98
CA ILE A 14 -32.33 61.35 -9.48
C ILE A 14 -33.61 61.31 -8.64
N THR A 15 -34.76 61.59 -9.25
CA THR A 15 -36.05 61.46 -8.57
C THR A 15 -36.41 59.97 -8.45
N CYS A 16 -36.48 59.47 -7.22
CA CYS A 16 -37.28 58.29 -6.91
C CYS A 16 -38.17 58.63 -5.72
N SER A 17 -39.47 58.60 -5.94
CA SER A 17 -40.50 58.91 -4.95
C SER A 17 -40.62 57.79 -3.92
N LYS A 18 -40.35 58.09 -2.64
CA LYS A 18 -41.20 57.77 -1.48
C LYS A 18 -40.53 58.18 -0.16
N THR A 19 -41.16 59.14 0.51
CA THR A 19 -41.31 59.30 1.97
C THR A 19 -40.29 58.62 2.90
N GLN A 20 -39.37 59.40 3.48
CA GLN A 20 -39.38 59.77 4.91
C GLN A 20 -38.26 60.80 5.17
N ASN A 21 -38.66 61.94 5.76
CA ASN A 21 -37.75 62.94 6.32
C ASN A 21 -37.21 62.41 7.65
N SER A 22 -35.90 62.23 7.74
CA SER A 22 -35.19 62.27 9.02
C SER A 22 -33.78 62.83 8.79
N ASP A 23 -33.60 64.06 9.25
CA ASP A 23 -32.38 64.70 9.74
C ASP A 23 -31.06 64.48 8.97
N PHE A 24 -30.71 65.48 8.15
CA PHE A 24 -29.31 65.82 7.89
C PHE A 24 -29.06 67.25 8.37
N SER A 25 -28.75 67.42 9.66
CA SER A 25 -28.18 68.67 10.17
C SER A 25 -26.65 68.58 10.09
N LEU A 26 -26.05 69.21 9.09
CA LEU A 26 -24.61 69.50 9.11
C LEU A 26 -24.38 70.59 10.18
N LYS A 27 -23.82 70.21 11.33
CA LYS A 27 -23.36 71.17 12.33
C LYS A 27 -22.06 71.81 11.84
N TYR A 28 -22.03 73.14 11.87
CA TYR A 28 -20.95 74.02 11.37
C TYR A 28 -19.63 73.95 12.18
N GLN A 29 -19.36 72.86 12.92
CA GLN A 29 -18.28 72.79 13.90
C GLN A 29 -17.14 71.80 13.57
N ASP A 30 -17.18 71.07 12.46
CA ASP A 30 -16.13 70.09 12.11
C ASP A 30 -15.00 70.64 11.21
N LEU A 31 -14.90 71.96 11.02
CA LEU A 31 -13.84 72.63 10.22
C LEU A 31 -12.71 73.21 11.09
N GLN A 32 -12.27 72.50 12.14
CA GLN A 32 -11.10 72.90 12.96
C GLN A 32 -9.96 71.87 12.98
N GLY A 33 -9.66 71.28 11.82
CA GLY A 33 -8.37 70.66 11.56
C GLY A 33 -7.95 71.04 10.14
N ASN A 34 -6.83 71.75 9.99
CA ASN A 34 -6.26 72.08 8.69
C ASN A 34 -5.46 70.91 8.10
N ASP A 35 -5.82 69.68 8.49
CA ASP A 35 -5.19 68.46 8.03
C ASP A 35 -5.89 68.06 6.72
N GLU A 36 -5.18 68.20 5.61
CA GLU A 36 -5.68 67.78 4.30
C GLU A 36 -6.12 66.31 4.38
N LYS A 37 -7.42 66.08 4.18
CA LYS A 37 -8.00 64.73 4.11
C LYS A 37 -7.88 64.20 2.69
N CYS A 38 -7.51 62.92 2.57
CA CYS A 38 -7.32 62.23 1.30
C CYS A 38 -8.34 61.09 1.14
N MET A 39 -8.75 60.84 -0.11
CA MET A 39 -9.59 59.69 -0.47
C MET A 39 -8.92 58.87 -1.56
N VAL A 40 -9.27 57.58 -1.62
CA VAL A 40 -8.85 56.67 -2.71
C VAL A 40 -10.07 56.31 -3.54
N ILE A 41 -9.98 56.58 -4.84
CA ILE A 41 -11.07 56.32 -5.79
C ILE A 41 -10.60 55.26 -6.78
N TYR A 42 -11.36 54.17 -6.91
CA TYR A 42 -11.07 53.13 -7.89
C TYR A 42 -11.85 53.38 -9.18
N HIS A 43 -11.13 53.38 -10.31
CA HIS A 43 -11.67 53.66 -11.64
C HIS A 43 -11.60 52.42 -12.52
N ALA A 44 -12.72 52.03 -13.14
CA ALA A 44 -12.85 50.83 -13.96
C ALA A 44 -11.93 50.80 -15.20
N ASN A 45 -11.45 51.97 -15.63
CA ASN A 45 -10.48 52.13 -16.72
C ASN A 45 -10.89 51.43 -18.03
N GLY A 46 -12.17 51.55 -18.40
CA GLY A 46 -12.73 50.95 -19.61
C GLY A 46 -13.10 49.47 -19.49
N ALA A 47 -13.01 48.87 -18.29
CA ALA A 47 -13.59 47.57 -17.99
C ALA A 47 -15.10 47.67 -17.72
N TYR A 48 -15.80 46.56 -17.91
CA TYR A 48 -17.21 46.38 -17.53
C TYR A 48 -17.33 46.06 -16.04
N GLY A 49 -18.51 46.28 -15.46
CA GLY A 49 -18.79 46.03 -14.04
C GLY A 49 -18.61 47.27 -13.16
N THR A 50 -18.57 47.07 -11.84
CA THR A 50 -18.46 48.15 -10.84
C THR A 50 -17.11 48.08 -10.12
N PRO A 51 -16.33 49.18 -10.04
CA PRO A 51 -15.11 49.20 -9.24
C PRO A 51 -15.42 49.07 -7.74
N PRO A 52 -14.48 48.57 -6.92
CA PRO A 52 -14.64 48.57 -5.47
C PRO A 52 -14.71 50.00 -4.94
N VAL A 53 -15.33 50.17 -3.77
CA VAL A 53 -15.48 51.48 -3.11
C VAL A 53 -14.66 51.46 -1.83
N ASP A 54 -13.70 52.35 -1.71
CA ASP A 54 -13.07 52.65 -0.42
C ASP A 54 -13.88 53.74 0.28
N THR A 55 -14.35 53.44 1.48
CA THR A 55 -15.12 54.39 2.31
C THR A 55 -14.26 55.08 3.37
N HIS A 56 -12.97 54.71 3.47
CA HIS A 56 -12.05 55.33 4.42
C HIS A 56 -11.61 56.71 3.93
N VAL A 57 -11.56 57.65 4.88
CA VAL A 57 -10.97 58.97 4.70
C VAL A 57 -9.62 58.98 5.42
N TYR A 58 -8.55 59.20 4.67
CA TYR A 58 -7.18 59.11 5.14
C TYR A 58 -6.62 60.50 5.49
N ASN A 59 -5.65 60.54 6.39
CA ASN A 59 -4.75 61.69 6.55
C ASN A 59 -3.59 61.59 5.55
N VAL A 60 -2.96 62.72 5.24
CA VAL A 60 -1.69 62.72 4.52
C VAL A 60 -0.65 61.89 5.29
N ASN A 61 0.06 61.03 4.56
CA ASN A 61 1.04 60.03 4.99
C ASN A 61 0.47 58.74 5.62
N ASP A 62 -0.84 58.54 5.63
CA ASP A 62 -1.42 57.25 6.03
C ASP A 62 -1.03 56.14 5.03
N SER A 63 -1.04 54.90 5.51
CA SER A 63 -0.86 53.72 4.66
C SER A 63 -2.22 53.24 4.16
N VAL A 64 -2.35 53.08 2.84
CA VAL A 64 -3.55 52.56 2.18
C VAL A 64 -3.29 51.12 1.75
N THR A 65 -4.19 50.20 2.07
CA THR A 65 -4.20 48.83 1.54
C THR A 65 -5.07 48.73 0.30
N ILE A 66 -4.54 48.13 -0.76
CA ILE A 66 -5.18 48.05 -2.07
C ILE A 66 -6.30 47.00 -2.05
N ILE A 67 -7.49 47.40 -2.47
CA ILE A 67 -8.69 46.56 -2.47
C ILE A 67 -8.69 45.64 -3.69
N GLU A 68 -9.19 44.41 -3.49
CA GLU A 68 -9.36 43.42 -4.54
C GLU A 68 -10.41 43.81 -5.58
N ASN A 69 -10.18 43.42 -6.82
CA ASN A 69 -11.20 43.53 -7.86
C ASN A 69 -12.27 42.45 -7.68
N GLN A 70 -13.50 42.85 -7.37
CA GLN A 70 -14.63 41.90 -7.20
C GLN A 70 -15.46 41.73 -8.48
N ASN A 71 -15.73 42.83 -9.20
CA ASN A 71 -16.76 42.86 -10.23
C ASN A 71 -16.28 43.41 -11.59
N LEU A 72 -15.06 43.95 -11.69
CA LEU A 72 -14.56 44.46 -12.97
C LEU A 72 -14.07 43.32 -13.85
N TYR A 73 -14.48 43.34 -15.11
CA TYR A 73 -14.00 42.40 -16.11
C TYR A 73 -13.83 43.10 -17.47
N LYS A 74 -12.85 42.65 -18.25
CA LYS A 74 -12.62 43.13 -19.61
C LYS A 74 -12.43 41.92 -20.51
N GLU A 75 -13.30 41.76 -21.50
CA GLU A 75 -13.30 40.58 -22.37
C GLU A 75 -11.95 40.38 -23.05
N GLY A 76 -11.34 39.20 -22.87
CA GLY A 76 -10.03 38.85 -23.40
C GLY A 76 -8.82 39.38 -22.62
N TYR A 77 -9.01 40.10 -21.51
CA TYR A 77 -7.92 40.64 -20.70
C TYR A 77 -8.02 40.19 -19.23
N TYR A 78 -6.87 40.09 -18.56
CA TYR A 78 -6.79 39.74 -17.14
C TYR A 78 -6.48 40.97 -16.29
N PHE A 79 -7.17 41.10 -15.16
CA PHE A 79 -6.89 42.13 -14.17
C PHE A 79 -5.55 41.83 -13.49
N ILE A 80 -4.60 42.77 -13.57
CA ILE A 80 -3.23 42.61 -13.04
C ILE A 80 -2.93 43.53 -11.85
N GLY A 81 -3.89 44.36 -11.45
CA GLY A 81 -3.75 45.28 -10.32
C GLY A 81 -4.22 46.68 -10.66
N TRP A 82 -3.80 47.65 -9.83
CA TRP A 82 -4.22 49.04 -9.89
C TRP A 82 -3.01 49.96 -10.14
N SER A 83 -3.19 51.03 -10.93
CA SER A 83 -2.13 52.04 -11.15
C SER A 83 -2.65 53.46 -10.93
N MET A 84 -1.79 54.36 -10.46
CA MET A 84 -2.11 55.80 -10.42
C MET A 84 -2.07 56.44 -11.81
N CYS A 85 -1.59 55.71 -12.82
CA CYS A 85 -1.56 56.14 -14.22
C CYS A 85 -2.66 55.42 -15.01
N PRO A 86 -3.55 56.14 -15.73
CA PRO A 86 -4.59 55.52 -16.57
C PRO A 86 -4.04 54.58 -17.66
N GLN A 87 -2.81 54.86 -18.13
CA GLN A 87 -2.10 54.04 -19.12
C GLN A 87 -1.49 52.77 -18.53
N CYS A 88 -1.67 52.52 -17.23
CA CYS A 88 -1.16 51.35 -16.53
C CYS A 88 0.36 51.16 -16.62
N SER A 89 1.11 52.26 -16.67
CA SER A 89 2.56 52.21 -16.48
C SER A 89 2.89 51.84 -15.03
N PRO A 90 3.98 51.09 -14.78
CA PRO A 90 4.44 50.80 -13.43
C PRO A 90 4.61 52.08 -12.57
N PRO A 91 4.39 52.01 -11.25
CA PRO A 91 4.07 50.80 -10.48
C PRO A 91 2.60 50.35 -10.65
N ILE A 92 2.40 49.02 -10.67
CA ILE A 92 1.09 48.37 -10.62
C ILE A 92 0.98 47.70 -9.24
N TYR A 93 -0.01 48.12 -8.45
CA TYR A 93 -0.24 47.63 -7.10
C TYR A 93 -1.24 46.47 -7.12
N LYS A 94 -0.80 45.29 -6.65
CA LYS A 94 -1.68 44.11 -6.50
C LYS A 94 -2.59 44.28 -5.25
N PRO A 95 -3.78 43.67 -5.24
CA PRO A 95 -4.61 43.61 -4.02
C PRO A 95 -3.81 43.16 -2.79
N GLY A 96 -4.04 43.82 -1.65
CA GLY A 96 -3.31 43.58 -0.41
C GLY A 96 -1.96 44.30 -0.28
N HIS A 97 -1.37 44.83 -1.37
CA HIS A 97 -0.22 45.73 -1.27
C HIS A 97 -0.61 47.05 -0.61
N THR A 98 0.38 47.77 -0.07
CA THR A 98 0.16 49.09 0.52
C THR A 98 0.94 50.20 -0.18
N PHE A 99 0.44 51.43 -0.10
CA PHE A 99 1.18 52.64 -0.47
C PHE A 99 0.88 53.78 0.52
N THR A 100 1.78 54.77 0.58
CA THR A 100 1.59 55.96 1.41
C THR A 100 0.83 57.03 0.63
N ILE A 101 -0.30 57.48 1.15
CA ILE A 101 -1.13 58.49 0.49
C ILE A 101 -0.68 59.90 0.85
N THR A 102 -0.33 60.74 -0.13
CA THR A 102 0.09 62.13 0.10
C THR A 102 -0.91 63.16 -0.41
N ALA A 103 -1.87 62.73 -1.22
CA ALA A 103 -3.01 63.49 -1.72
C ALA A 103 -4.13 62.51 -2.09
N SER A 104 -5.36 62.99 -2.33
CA SER A 104 -6.43 62.13 -2.86
C SER A 104 -6.00 61.49 -4.19
N THR A 105 -6.14 60.17 -4.30
CA THR A 105 -5.58 59.38 -5.40
C THR A 105 -6.66 58.61 -6.14
N THR A 106 -6.62 58.63 -7.47
CA THR A 106 -7.41 57.72 -8.29
C THR A 106 -6.55 56.56 -8.76
N LEU A 107 -7.02 55.34 -8.53
CA LEU A 107 -6.40 54.09 -8.95
C LEU A 107 -7.19 53.50 -10.12
N TYR A 108 -6.53 53.36 -11.26
CA TYR A 108 -7.08 52.83 -12.50
C TYR A 108 -6.84 51.32 -12.58
N ALA A 109 -7.90 50.57 -12.88
CA ALA A 109 -7.81 49.12 -13.06
C ALA A 109 -6.91 48.81 -14.26
N CYS A 110 -5.95 47.92 -14.07
CA CYS A 110 -5.01 47.53 -15.11
C CYS A 110 -5.31 46.12 -15.59
N PHE A 111 -5.43 46.01 -16.91
CA PHE A 111 -5.79 44.80 -17.62
C PHE A 111 -4.76 44.52 -18.70
N THR A 112 -4.30 43.27 -18.83
CA THR A 112 -3.32 42.89 -19.86
C THR A 112 -3.72 41.65 -20.67
N THR A 113 -3.09 41.53 -21.84
CA THR A 113 -3.07 40.36 -22.73
C THR A 113 -1.60 40.03 -23.01
N PRO A 114 -1.13 38.77 -22.96
CA PRO A 114 -1.74 37.53 -22.47
C PRO A 114 -1.40 37.29 -20.99
N ALA A 115 -2.23 36.50 -20.31
CA ALA A 115 -1.86 35.92 -19.03
C ALA A 115 -1.58 34.43 -19.22
N TYR A 116 -0.41 34.01 -18.76
CA TYR A 116 0.09 32.66 -18.88
C TYR A 116 -0.20 31.87 -17.61
N THR A 117 -0.24 30.55 -17.74
CA THR A 117 -0.52 29.63 -16.64
C THR A 117 0.62 28.63 -16.47
N VAL A 118 0.74 28.09 -15.26
CA VAL A 118 1.59 26.92 -14.98
C VAL A 118 0.67 25.73 -14.76
N ILE A 119 0.79 24.73 -15.62
CA ILE A 119 -0.07 23.54 -15.64
C ILE A 119 0.77 22.35 -15.18
N TYR A 120 0.27 21.61 -14.19
CA TYR A 120 0.90 20.40 -13.69
C TYR A 120 0.23 19.17 -14.29
N LEU A 121 1.03 18.24 -14.80
CA LEU A 121 0.58 17.02 -15.45
C LEU A 121 1.07 15.79 -14.65
N PRO A 122 0.24 14.75 -14.52
CA PRO A 122 0.59 13.57 -13.73
C PRO A 122 1.71 12.71 -14.33
N GLY A 123 2.03 12.90 -15.62
CA GLY A 123 3.05 12.10 -16.31
C GLY A 123 2.67 10.63 -16.36
N ASP A 124 3.56 9.77 -15.85
CA ASP A 124 3.42 8.32 -15.78
C ASP A 124 3.10 7.81 -14.36
N ALA A 125 2.45 8.67 -13.56
CA ALA A 125 1.90 8.30 -12.25
C ALA A 125 0.82 7.23 -12.38
N ASP A 126 0.77 6.32 -11.40
CA ASP A 126 -0.23 5.26 -11.30
C ASP A 126 -1.52 5.73 -10.62
N GLY A 127 -1.48 6.87 -9.90
CA GLY A 127 -2.63 7.44 -9.22
C GLY A 127 -2.36 8.79 -8.57
N GLY A 128 -3.38 9.33 -7.88
CA GLY A 128 -3.39 10.68 -7.30
C GLY A 128 -3.91 11.75 -8.28
N THR A 129 -3.76 13.02 -7.91
CA THR A 129 -4.13 14.17 -8.76
C THR A 129 -3.02 15.21 -8.81
N ALA A 130 -2.81 15.83 -9.96
CA ALA A 130 -1.86 16.94 -10.06
C ALA A 130 -2.35 18.17 -9.25
N PRO A 131 -1.44 18.96 -8.66
CA PRO A 131 -1.81 20.21 -8.02
C PRO A 131 -2.32 21.23 -9.04
N ILE A 132 -3.15 22.17 -8.60
CA ILE A 132 -3.72 23.22 -9.44
C ILE A 132 -3.10 24.56 -9.05
N ASP A 133 -2.45 25.23 -10.00
CA ASP A 133 -2.09 26.64 -9.87
C ASP A 133 -3.20 27.49 -10.51
N SER A 134 -3.93 28.23 -9.68
CA SER A 134 -5.02 29.11 -10.11
C SER A 134 -4.54 30.52 -10.49
N ASN A 135 -3.24 30.78 -10.42
CA ASN A 135 -2.69 32.09 -10.74
C ASN A 135 -2.51 32.28 -12.25
N TYR A 136 -2.55 33.54 -12.64
CA TYR A 136 -2.22 34.00 -13.98
C TYR A 136 -0.99 34.90 -13.91
N TYR A 137 -0.10 34.74 -14.88
CA TYR A 137 1.21 35.37 -14.87
C TYR A 137 1.46 36.22 -16.11
N CYS A 138 2.15 37.34 -15.94
CA CYS A 138 2.65 38.15 -17.05
C CYS A 138 4.06 37.71 -17.49
N THR A 139 4.47 38.11 -18.70
CA THR A 139 5.87 37.94 -19.12
C THR A 139 6.82 38.66 -18.15
N GLY A 140 7.89 37.98 -17.75
CA GLY A 140 8.87 38.44 -16.77
C GLY A 140 8.51 38.18 -15.31
N GLU A 141 7.29 37.75 -14.98
CA GLU A 141 6.93 37.36 -13.60
C GLU A 141 7.52 35.99 -13.22
N SER A 142 7.73 35.77 -11.93
CA SER A 142 8.16 34.47 -11.39
C SER A 142 6.98 33.72 -10.78
N ALA A 143 6.77 32.47 -11.21
CA ALA A 143 5.84 31.52 -10.61
C ALA A 143 6.59 30.57 -9.67
N TYR A 144 6.04 30.29 -8.48
CA TYR A 144 6.62 29.34 -7.53
C TYR A 144 6.04 27.94 -7.72
N ILE A 145 6.92 26.95 -7.77
CA ILE A 145 6.58 25.58 -8.13
C ILE A 145 5.86 24.91 -6.96
N LEU A 146 4.69 24.32 -7.22
CA LEU A 146 3.85 23.71 -6.20
C LEU A 146 4.43 22.38 -5.71
N THR A 147 4.16 22.05 -4.45
CA THR A 147 4.36 20.69 -3.93
C THR A 147 3.41 19.70 -4.61
N ASN A 148 3.76 18.41 -4.60
CA ASN A 148 2.87 17.33 -5.02
C ASN A 148 1.70 17.11 -4.03
N SER A 149 0.84 18.11 -3.85
CA SER A 149 -0.20 18.17 -2.81
C SER A 149 -1.38 17.24 -3.06
N GLY A 150 -1.60 16.83 -4.31
CA GLY A 150 -2.60 15.84 -4.67
C GLY A 150 -2.08 14.39 -4.64
N ASN A 151 -0.91 14.17 -4.02
CA ASN A 151 -0.32 12.85 -3.77
C ASN A 151 -0.21 11.97 -5.03
N LEU A 152 0.28 12.54 -6.13
CA LEU A 152 0.66 11.72 -7.28
C LEU A 152 1.70 10.68 -6.85
N TYR A 153 1.50 9.42 -7.22
CA TYR A 153 2.42 8.34 -6.89
C TYR A 153 2.62 7.39 -8.06
N LYS A 154 3.77 6.71 -8.04
CA LYS A 154 4.13 5.65 -8.97
C LYS A 154 4.71 4.48 -8.16
N GLN A 155 4.18 3.28 -8.31
CA GLN A 155 4.55 2.12 -7.51
C GLN A 155 6.04 1.77 -7.68
N GLY A 156 6.77 1.73 -6.57
CA GLY A 156 8.22 1.47 -6.55
C GLY A 156 9.11 2.71 -6.79
N TYR A 157 8.50 3.89 -6.91
CA TYR A 157 9.20 5.15 -7.14
C TYR A 157 8.79 6.19 -6.09
N ARG A 158 9.62 7.24 -5.94
CA ARG A 158 9.26 8.46 -5.20
C ARG A 158 9.06 9.62 -6.16
N PHE A 159 8.22 10.58 -5.77
CA PHE A 159 8.20 11.87 -6.44
C PHE A 159 9.55 12.56 -6.24
N ASP A 160 10.19 12.97 -7.33
CA ASP A 160 11.50 13.57 -7.32
C ASP A 160 11.43 15.07 -7.60
N SER A 161 10.74 15.46 -8.67
CA SER A 161 10.70 16.84 -9.15
C SER A 161 9.59 17.05 -10.19
N TRP A 162 9.45 18.29 -10.67
CA TRP A 162 8.62 18.66 -11.80
C TRP A 162 9.48 18.92 -13.03
N PHE A 163 9.24 18.21 -14.13
CA PHE A 163 9.98 18.29 -15.38
C PHE A 163 9.32 19.21 -16.40
N ASN A 164 10.07 20.17 -16.94
CA ASN A 164 9.64 21.00 -18.07
C ASN A 164 10.23 20.44 -19.38
N ALA A 165 9.38 19.85 -20.21
CA ALA A 165 9.80 19.22 -21.47
C ALA A 165 10.36 20.22 -22.51
N ASN A 166 9.90 21.48 -22.48
CA ASN A 166 10.35 22.50 -23.44
C ASN A 166 11.80 22.94 -23.17
N THR A 167 12.18 23.04 -21.90
CA THR A 167 13.53 23.47 -21.50
C THR A 167 14.43 22.31 -21.08
N GLN A 168 13.89 21.09 -20.98
CA GLN A 168 14.56 19.91 -20.43
C GLN A 168 15.13 20.15 -19.03
N SER A 169 14.38 20.86 -18.18
CA SER A 169 14.81 21.25 -16.83
C SER A 169 13.91 20.67 -15.75
N TYR A 170 14.48 20.40 -14.59
CA TYR A 170 13.78 19.87 -13.42
C TYR A 170 13.67 20.93 -12.34
N TYR A 171 12.51 20.99 -11.70
CA TYR A 171 12.20 21.96 -10.66
C TYR A 171 11.70 21.27 -9.40
N GLN A 172 12.31 21.61 -8.27
CA GLN A 172 11.86 21.22 -6.94
C GLN A 172 10.70 22.11 -6.48
N PRO A 173 9.75 21.59 -5.69
CA PRO A 173 8.75 22.42 -5.03
C PRO A 173 9.38 23.62 -4.30
N GLY A 174 8.78 24.80 -4.45
CA GLY A 174 9.25 26.06 -3.87
C GLY A 174 10.30 26.80 -4.70
N GLN A 175 10.91 26.18 -5.72
CA GLN A 175 11.72 26.93 -6.70
C GLN A 175 10.83 27.88 -7.51
N SER A 176 11.43 28.90 -8.13
CA SER A 176 10.72 29.82 -9.01
C SER A 176 11.10 29.62 -10.47
N ILE A 177 10.12 29.74 -11.37
CA ILE A 177 10.32 29.77 -12.82
C ILE A 177 9.87 31.12 -13.38
N THR A 178 10.67 31.73 -14.25
CA THR A 178 10.30 32.97 -14.92
C THR A 178 9.38 32.67 -16.10
N ILE A 179 8.22 33.31 -16.11
CA ILE A 179 7.22 33.21 -17.14
C ILE A 179 7.64 34.08 -18.32
N HIS A 180 7.63 33.51 -19.51
CA HIS A 180 7.92 34.23 -20.75
C HIS A 180 6.63 34.46 -21.53
N ASN A 181 6.64 34.16 -22.83
CA ASN A 181 5.55 34.43 -23.75
C ASN A 181 4.67 33.20 -24.05
N SER A 182 4.64 32.21 -23.14
CA SER A 182 3.83 30.99 -23.26
C SER A 182 3.43 30.44 -21.90
N ASN A 183 2.38 29.60 -21.89
CA ASN A 183 2.09 28.74 -20.73
C ASN A 183 3.27 27.80 -20.47
N ILE A 184 3.39 27.36 -19.23
CA ILE A 184 4.38 26.37 -18.79
C ILE A 184 3.64 25.09 -18.42
N GLU A 185 4.12 23.96 -18.93
CA GLU A 185 3.67 22.63 -18.52
C GLU A 185 4.79 21.94 -17.75
N LEU A 186 4.43 21.37 -16.61
CA LEU A 186 5.32 20.68 -15.69
C LEU A 186 4.79 19.27 -15.44
N ILE A 187 5.60 18.27 -15.78
CA ILE A 187 5.23 16.86 -15.69
C ILE A 187 5.87 16.27 -14.43
N ALA A 188 5.11 15.52 -13.63
CA ALA A 188 5.68 14.83 -12.48
C ALA A 188 6.82 13.89 -12.91
N HIS A 189 7.96 14.01 -12.24
CA HIS A 189 9.11 13.15 -12.45
C HIS A 189 9.30 12.25 -11.23
N PHE A 190 9.39 10.95 -11.47
CA PHE A 190 9.54 9.93 -10.44
C PHE A 190 10.89 9.22 -10.58
N THR A 191 11.57 9.00 -9.45
CA THR A 191 12.81 8.23 -9.41
C THR A 191 12.61 6.91 -8.65
N PRO A 192 13.22 5.79 -9.10
CA PRO A 192 13.10 4.52 -8.39
C PRO A 192 13.53 4.68 -6.93
N LYS A 193 12.78 4.05 -6.03
CA LYS A 193 13.24 3.94 -4.65
C LYS A 193 14.48 3.05 -4.61
N PRO A 194 15.55 3.42 -3.88
CA PRO A 194 16.88 2.82 -4.06
C PRO A 194 17.04 1.44 -3.42
N PHE A 195 16.19 1.07 -2.45
CA PHE A 195 16.43 -0.10 -1.60
C PHE A 195 15.48 -1.26 -1.89
N THR A 196 16.00 -2.47 -1.73
CA THR A 196 15.27 -3.73 -1.91
C THR A 196 15.56 -4.68 -0.74
N VAL A 197 14.71 -5.69 -0.58
CA VAL A 197 14.98 -6.83 0.30
C VAL A 197 15.08 -8.09 -0.56
N THR A 198 16.18 -8.81 -0.43
CA THR A 198 16.42 -10.07 -1.14
C THR A 198 16.59 -11.20 -0.13
N TYR A 199 15.94 -12.32 -0.37
CA TYR A 199 16.03 -13.51 0.48
C TYR A 199 16.89 -14.58 -0.19
N ASP A 200 17.85 -15.12 0.55
CA ASP A 200 18.78 -16.16 0.11
C ASP A 200 18.50 -17.46 0.87
N ALA A 201 18.39 -18.57 0.13
CA ALA A 201 18.08 -19.88 0.69
C ALA A 201 19.20 -20.43 1.60
N ASN A 202 20.40 -19.85 1.54
CA ASN A 202 21.56 -20.13 2.37
C ASN A 202 21.86 -21.64 2.52
N GLY A 203 21.88 -22.34 1.39
CA GLY A 203 22.18 -23.77 1.34
C GLY A 203 21.00 -24.71 1.56
N ALA A 204 19.76 -24.22 1.64
CA ALA A 204 18.58 -25.09 1.61
C ALA A 204 18.60 -26.02 0.40
N THR A 205 18.21 -27.28 0.59
CA THR A 205 18.14 -28.29 -0.48
C THR A 205 16.71 -28.49 -0.99
N THR A 206 15.71 -28.00 -0.25
CA THR A 206 14.29 -28.03 -0.64
C THR A 206 13.60 -26.71 -0.30
N GLY A 207 12.43 -26.49 -0.91
CA GLY A 207 11.60 -25.32 -0.68
C GLY A 207 12.03 -24.09 -1.50
N THR A 208 11.38 -22.96 -1.24
CA THR A 208 11.66 -21.69 -1.95
C THR A 208 11.73 -20.52 -0.98
N VAL A 209 12.55 -19.53 -1.32
CA VAL A 209 12.57 -18.22 -0.65
C VAL A 209 11.33 -17.40 -1.04
N PRO A 210 10.86 -16.49 -0.17
CA PRO A 210 9.89 -15.48 -0.55
C PRO A 210 10.51 -14.49 -1.55
N ILE A 211 9.66 -13.81 -2.32
CA ILE A 211 10.06 -12.76 -3.26
C ILE A 211 9.46 -11.46 -2.77
N ASP A 212 10.30 -10.47 -2.52
CA ASP A 212 9.88 -9.10 -2.31
C ASP A 212 10.00 -8.33 -3.62
N THR A 213 8.87 -7.78 -4.10
CA THR A 213 8.81 -6.98 -5.33
C THR A 213 8.69 -5.49 -5.05
N MET A 214 8.75 -5.10 -3.78
CA MET A 214 8.66 -3.71 -3.35
C MET A 214 10.04 -3.06 -3.37
N PHE A 215 10.01 -1.72 -3.51
CA PHE A 215 11.18 -0.87 -3.41
C PHE A 215 10.95 0.13 -2.28
N TYR A 216 12.01 0.49 -1.59
CA TYR A 216 11.94 1.24 -0.33
C TYR A 216 12.84 2.47 -0.33
N GLU A 217 12.39 3.50 0.37
CA GLU A 217 13.20 4.67 0.71
C GLU A 217 13.86 4.52 2.08
N GLN A 218 14.87 5.35 2.34
CA GLN A 218 15.55 5.37 3.62
C GLN A 218 14.57 5.62 4.78
N GLY A 219 14.64 4.77 5.80
CA GLY A 219 13.80 4.83 7.00
C GLY A 219 12.38 4.27 6.83
N GLU A 220 11.98 3.83 5.63
CA GLU A 220 10.70 3.15 5.46
C GLU A 220 10.67 1.80 6.20
N LEU A 221 9.51 1.43 6.71
CA LEU A 221 9.33 0.15 7.41
C LEU A 221 9.10 -0.97 6.40
N VAL A 222 9.98 -1.97 6.39
CA VAL A 222 9.80 -3.23 5.67
C VAL A 222 9.31 -4.33 6.60
N THR A 223 8.31 -5.11 6.18
CA THR A 223 7.85 -6.30 6.90
C THR A 223 8.60 -7.53 6.39
N ILE A 224 9.30 -8.24 7.27
CA ILE A 224 10.08 -9.41 6.89
C ILE A 224 9.16 -10.60 6.58
N ALA A 225 9.37 -11.25 5.45
CA ALA A 225 8.49 -12.30 4.96
C ALA A 225 8.62 -13.61 5.76
N HIS A 226 7.49 -14.28 5.99
CA HIS A 226 7.49 -15.69 6.42
C HIS A 226 8.01 -16.59 5.30
N ASN A 227 8.70 -17.66 5.67
CA ASN A 227 9.01 -18.71 4.72
C ASN A 227 7.83 -19.67 4.54
N THR A 228 6.90 -19.32 3.64
CA THR A 228 5.79 -20.22 3.26
C THR A 228 6.19 -21.28 2.24
N GLY A 229 7.43 -21.20 1.73
CA GLY A 229 8.00 -22.14 0.77
C GLY A 229 8.62 -23.39 1.38
N ASN A 230 8.55 -23.58 2.70
CA ASN A 230 9.09 -24.72 3.45
C ASN A 230 10.58 -25.00 3.15
N LEU A 231 11.42 -23.97 3.23
CA LEU A 231 12.87 -24.11 3.15
C LEU A 231 13.35 -25.10 4.19
N ALA A 232 14.14 -26.07 3.73
CA ALA A 232 14.76 -27.04 4.58
C ALA A 232 16.09 -27.50 3.97
N ILE A 233 17.02 -27.88 4.84
CA ILE A 233 18.19 -28.66 4.48
C ILE A 233 17.83 -30.09 4.79
N ILE A 234 17.71 -30.92 3.76
CA ILE A 234 17.49 -32.36 3.85
C ILE A 234 18.66 -33.06 3.16
N ASP A 235 19.38 -33.88 3.92
CA ASP A 235 20.49 -34.70 3.46
C ASP A 235 20.26 -36.18 3.80
N ARG A 236 20.74 -37.06 2.91
CA ARG A 236 20.66 -38.52 3.03
C ARG A 236 21.65 -39.09 4.06
N GLU A 237 22.52 -38.26 4.64
CA GLU A 237 23.42 -38.64 5.73
C GLU A 237 22.90 -38.23 7.12
N GLY A 238 21.66 -37.72 7.21
CA GLY A 238 20.95 -37.51 8.48
C GLY A 238 20.94 -36.08 9.02
N VAL A 239 21.37 -35.12 8.20
CA VAL A 239 21.22 -33.69 8.46
C VAL A 239 19.85 -33.26 7.93
N SER A 240 18.90 -32.99 8.84
CA SER A 240 17.60 -32.42 8.48
C SER A 240 17.25 -31.23 9.37
N TYR A 241 17.12 -30.06 8.76
CA TYR A 241 16.85 -28.80 9.44
C TYR A 241 15.74 -28.03 8.72
N CYS A 242 14.87 -27.37 9.48
CA CYS A 242 13.87 -26.46 8.97
C CYS A 242 14.33 -25.02 9.08
N PHE A 243 13.74 -24.16 8.25
CA PHE A 243 13.83 -22.71 8.42
C PHE A 243 13.44 -22.29 9.85
N ASP A 244 14.21 -21.34 10.40
CA ASP A 244 13.96 -20.74 11.71
C ASP A 244 13.65 -19.24 11.58
N TYR A 245 14.62 -18.49 11.07
CA TYR A 245 14.54 -17.04 10.88
C TYR A 245 15.45 -16.58 9.74
N TRP A 246 15.42 -15.28 9.44
CA TRP A 246 16.33 -14.64 8.50
C TRP A 246 17.44 -13.91 9.24
N CYS A 247 18.67 -13.92 8.72
CA CYS A 247 19.75 -13.08 9.23
C CYS A 247 20.49 -12.35 8.10
N ASP A 248 21.15 -11.24 8.40
CA ASP A 248 22.07 -10.61 7.43
C ASP A 248 23.46 -11.26 7.47
N SER A 249 24.40 -10.73 6.68
CA SER A 249 25.79 -11.21 6.62
C SER A 249 26.61 -10.99 7.90
N PHE A 250 26.05 -10.29 8.88
CA PHE A 250 26.65 -10.04 10.21
C PHE A 250 25.93 -10.82 11.32
N ASP A 251 25.05 -11.77 10.96
CA ASP A 251 24.24 -12.59 11.87
C ASP A 251 23.21 -11.80 12.69
N ASN A 252 22.84 -10.57 12.27
CA ASN A 252 21.72 -9.88 12.90
C ASN A 252 20.40 -10.57 12.53
N VAL A 253 19.53 -10.80 13.53
CA VAL A 253 18.30 -11.57 13.36
C VAL A 253 17.14 -10.69 12.90
N TYR A 254 16.48 -11.13 11.83
CA TYR A 254 15.28 -10.55 11.25
C TYR A 254 14.12 -11.54 11.38
N VAL A 255 13.19 -11.22 12.27
CA VAL A 255 12.07 -12.11 12.62
C VAL A 255 10.95 -11.99 11.57
N PRO A 256 10.49 -13.09 10.97
CA PRO A 256 9.35 -13.06 10.07
C PRO A 256 8.09 -12.44 10.68
N GLY A 257 7.41 -11.60 9.91
CA GLY A 257 6.21 -10.85 10.32
C GLY A 257 6.50 -9.55 11.06
N TYR A 258 7.75 -9.27 11.42
CA TYR A 258 8.15 -8.04 12.11
C TYR A 258 8.56 -6.96 11.10
N THR A 259 8.46 -5.70 11.53
CA THR A 259 8.81 -4.53 10.71
C THR A 259 10.13 -3.91 11.15
N TYR A 260 10.97 -3.51 10.19
CA TYR A 260 12.27 -2.88 10.43
C TYR A 260 12.44 -1.64 9.54
N PRO A 261 13.05 -0.55 10.03
CA PRO A 261 13.44 0.56 9.17
C PRO A 261 14.57 0.14 8.24
N ILE A 262 14.43 0.42 6.95
CA ILE A 262 15.45 0.09 5.95
C ILE A 262 16.35 1.30 5.68
N GLU A 263 17.65 1.14 5.93
CA GLU A 263 18.65 2.19 5.69
C GLU A 263 19.45 1.94 4.40
N GLU A 264 19.50 0.68 3.95
CA GLU A 264 20.16 0.22 2.73
C GLU A 264 19.49 -1.08 2.25
N SER A 265 19.81 -1.54 1.03
CA SER A 265 19.28 -2.82 0.54
C SER A 265 19.70 -3.98 1.43
N LEU A 266 18.75 -4.82 1.82
CA LEU A 266 18.99 -5.98 2.68
C LEU A 266 19.12 -7.25 1.84
N VAL A 267 20.15 -8.05 2.13
CA VAL A 267 20.22 -9.46 1.72
C VAL A 267 20.12 -10.30 2.98
N LEU A 268 19.07 -11.11 3.04
CA LEU A 268 18.69 -11.89 4.20
C LEU A 268 18.84 -13.39 3.91
N TYR A 269 19.69 -14.05 4.68
CA TYR A 269 20.03 -15.46 4.58
C TYR A 269 19.17 -16.30 5.52
N ALA A 270 18.70 -17.45 5.05
CA ALA A 270 17.96 -18.38 5.89
C ALA A 270 18.86 -18.94 7.00
N HIS A 271 18.36 -18.92 8.23
CA HIS A 271 18.92 -19.65 9.35
C HIS A 271 18.09 -20.91 9.61
N PHE A 272 18.77 -21.98 10.06
CA PHE A 272 18.19 -23.32 10.17
C PHE A 272 18.32 -23.90 11.57
N ARG A 273 17.30 -24.66 12.00
CA ARG A 273 17.31 -25.44 13.24
C ARG A 273 16.76 -26.86 13.01
N PRO A 274 17.02 -27.83 13.90
CA PRO A 274 16.39 -29.14 13.80
C PRO A 274 14.86 -29.02 13.79
N PHE A 275 14.21 -29.91 13.05
CA PHE A 275 12.74 -30.00 13.04
C PHE A 275 12.21 -30.36 14.44
N ALA A 276 11.08 -29.77 14.77
CA ALA A 276 10.26 -30.07 15.94
C ALA A 276 8.86 -30.51 15.52
N VAL A 277 8.17 -31.23 16.40
CA VAL A 277 6.77 -31.61 16.19
C VAL A 277 5.92 -30.34 16.05
N GLY A 278 5.14 -30.26 14.96
CA GLY A 278 4.33 -29.11 14.58
C GLY A 278 4.93 -28.25 13.47
N ASP A 279 6.22 -28.40 13.16
CA ASP A 279 6.84 -27.69 12.03
C ASP A 279 6.26 -28.16 10.69
N SER A 280 6.34 -27.30 9.68
CA SER A 280 6.03 -27.70 8.30
C SER A 280 7.18 -28.54 7.74
N GLY A 281 6.89 -29.78 7.36
CA GLY A 281 7.87 -30.66 6.72
C GLY A 281 8.15 -30.26 5.27
N PRO A 282 9.19 -30.86 4.65
CA PRO A 282 9.68 -30.46 3.33
C PRO A 282 8.67 -30.69 2.20
N CYS A 283 7.69 -31.59 2.35
CA CYS A 283 6.59 -31.75 1.40
C CYS A 283 5.28 -31.07 1.87
N GLY A 284 5.39 -30.12 2.81
CA GLY A 284 4.28 -29.30 3.28
C GLY A 284 3.36 -29.98 4.30
N GLY A 285 3.69 -31.19 4.76
CA GLY A 285 3.01 -31.83 5.90
C GLY A 285 3.34 -31.16 7.22
N TYR A 286 2.76 -31.66 8.31
CA TYR A 286 3.21 -31.35 9.67
C TYR A 286 4.10 -32.47 10.19
N VAL A 287 5.29 -32.11 10.66
CA VAL A 287 6.15 -33.04 11.40
C VAL A 287 5.41 -33.46 12.67
N PHE A 288 5.26 -34.76 12.87
CA PHE A 288 4.56 -35.31 14.04
C PHE A 288 5.41 -36.28 14.84
N TYR A 289 6.59 -36.64 14.34
CA TYR A 289 7.49 -37.54 15.05
C TYR A 289 8.95 -37.24 14.71
N ASP A 290 9.79 -37.26 15.74
CA ASP A 290 11.25 -37.27 15.65
C ASP A 290 11.75 -38.55 16.32
N LYS A 291 12.45 -39.40 15.55
CA LYS A 291 13.08 -40.64 16.03
C LYS A 291 14.25 -40.37 16.99
N GLY A 292 14.78 -39.15 16.99
CA GLY A 292 15.91 -38.69 17.81
C GLY A 292 17.27 -38.95 17.18
N TYR A 293 17.38 -39.93 16.27
CA TYR A 293 18.58 -40.25 15.52
C TYR A 293 18.24 -40.70 14.11
N TYR A 294 19.15 -40.47 13.16
CA TYR A 294 19.00 -40.92 11.79
C TYR A 294 19.43 -42.38 11.67
N SER A 295 18.50 -43.24 11.27
CA SER A 295 18.79 -44.62 10.89
C SER A 295 17.71 -45.11 9.94
N ASP A 296 18.03 -46.13 9.14
CA ASP A 296 17.09 -46.71 8.16
C ASP A 296 16.65 -45.70 7.09
N GLY A 297 17.45 -44.67 6.85
CA GLY A 297 17.23 -43.65 5.81
C GLY A 297 16.29 -42.51 6.19
N TRP A 298 15.91 -42.39 7.47
CA TRP A 298 15.02 -41.32 7.93
C TRP A 298 15.23 -41.00 9.42
N ARG A 299 14.72 -39.84 9.84
CA ARG A 299 14.62 -39.44 11.25
C ARG A 299 13.24 -38.91 11.61
N TYR A 300 12.58 -38.22 10.69
CA TYR A 300 11.31 -37.56 10.98
C TYR A 300 10.15 -38.21 10.21
N LEU A 301 8.95 -38.08 10.78
CA LEU A 301 7.70 -38.33 10.05
C LEU A 301 6.90 -37.04 9.94
N GLU A 302 6.42 -36.76 8.74
CA GLU A 302 5.39 -35.73 8.50
C GLU A 302 4.06 -36.36 8.08
N ALA A 303 2.96 -35.67 8.39
CA ALA A 303 1.61 -36.05 8.04
C ALA A 303 0.98 -35.01 7.14
N MET A 304 0.13 -35.43 6.20
CA MET A 304 -0.68 -34.48 5.44
C MET A 304 -1.54 -33.62 6.36
N ARG A 305 -1.73 -32.34 5.99
CA ARG A 305 -2.53 -31.39 6.79
C ARG A 305 -4.02 -31.75 6.86
N TYR A 306 -4.50 -32.60 5.95
CA TYR A 306 -5.88 -33.02 5.81
C TYR A 306 -5.97 -34.51 5.43
N ASP A 307 -7.14 -35.10 5.67
CA ASP A 307 -7.43 -36.49 5.27
C ASP A 307 -7.62 -36.57 3.74
N ILE A 308 -7.10 -37.64 3.13
CA ILE A 308 -7.15 -37.82 1.65
C ILE A 308 -8.58 -38.12 1.15
N ASN A 309 -9.49 -38.54 2.04
CA ASN A 309 -10.89 -38.71 1.69
C ASN A 309 -11.79 -38.32 2.86
N ALA A 310 -12.54 -37.23 2.66
CA ALA A 310 -13.44 -36.67 3.67
C ALA A 310 -14.70 -37.51 3.93
N SER A 311 -14.90 -38.63 3.24
CA SER A 311 -15.95 -39.63 3.54
C SER A 311 -15.36 -40.96 4.05
N GLY A 312 -14.04 -41.07 4.05
CA GLY A 312 -13.32 -42.32 4.28
C GLY A 312 -13.23 -43.19 3.02
N ILE A 313 -12.44 -44.25 3.12
CA ILE A 313 -12.13 -45.17 2.05
C ILE A 313 -12.00 -46.59 2.62
N VAL A 314 -12.18 -47.59 1.77
CA VAL A 314 -11.95 -48.99 2.15
C VAL A 314 -10.45 -49.29 2.22
N TRP A 315 -10.08 -50.28 3.03
CA TRP A 315 -8.72 -50.80 3.03
C TRP A 315 -8.45 -51.64 1.77
N GLU A 316 -9.46 -52.39 1.33
CA GLU A 316 -9.46 -53.18 0.10
C GLU A 316 -10.91 -53.40 -0.39
N GLN A 317 -11.12 -53.40 -1.70
CA GLN A 317 -12.36 -53.86 -2.33
C GLN A 317 -12.40 -55.40 -2.41
N GLN A 318 -13.53 -56.00 -2.08
CA GLN A 318 -13.69 -57.46 -2.18
C GLN A 318 -13.64 -57.92 -3.65
N LEU A 319 -13.08 -59.11 -3.90
CA LEU A 319 -13.18 -59.76 -5.21
C LEU A 319 -14.61 -60.21 -5.50
N GLN A 320 -15.23 -60.79 -4.48
CA GLN A 320 -16.62 -61.22 -4.39
C GLN A 320 -17.06 -61.11 -2.93
N ALA A 321 -18.36 -61.15 -2.63
CA ALA A 321 -18.86 -61.07 -1.26
C ALA A 321 -18.16 -62.08 -0.33
N GLY A 322 -17.41 -61.57 0.65
CA GLY A 322 -16.65 -62.38 1.62
C GLY A 322 -15.25 -62.80 1.18
N GLN A 323 -14.83 -62.51 -0.06
CA GLN A 323 -13.51 -62.86 -0.60
C GLN A 323 -12.57 -61.66 -0.61
N TYR A 324 -11.43 -61.82 0.07
CA TYR A 324 -10.38 -60.81 0.25
C TYR A 324 -9.02 -61.39 -0.15
N ARG A 325 -8.08 -60.53 -0.51
CA ARG A 325 -6.69 -60.92 -0.77
C ARG A 325 -5.88 -60.83 0.52
N GLN A 326 -4.95 -61.77 0.69
CA GLN A 326 -3.93 -61.67 1.74
C GLN A 326 -2.73 -60.93 1.16
N THR A 327 -2.42 -59.78 1.73
CA THR A 327 -1.34 -58.92 1.22
C THR A 327 0.01 -59.27 1.84
N GLY A 328 0.02 -59.75 3.09
CA GLY A 328 1.24 -60.01 3.85
C GLY A 328 1.83 -58.76 4.51
N ALA A 329 1.21 -57.60 4.37
CA ALA A 329 1.61 -56.33 4.99
C ALA A 329 1.32 -56.30 6.51
N THR A 330 1.99 -57.17 7.27
CA THR A 330 1.68 -57.47 8.67
C THR A 330 2.56 -56.72 9.68
N ALA A 331 3.58 -56.00 9.22
CA ALA A 331 4.48 -55.27 10.10
C ALA A 331 3.74 -54.10 10.80
N SER A 332 3.95 -53.94 12.10
CA SER A 332 3.30 -52.91 12.91
C SER A 332 4.20 -51.75 13.30
N ASP A 333 5.51 -51.99 13.34
CA ASP A 333 6.48 -51.11 13.98
C ASP A 333 6.56 -49.72 13.30
N VAL A 334 7.10 -48.75 14.04
CA VAL A 334 7.37 -47.41 13.49
C VAL A 334 8.43 -47.52 12.40
N GLY A 335 8.16 -46.98 11.22
CA GLY A 335 9.01 -47.07 10.04
C GLY A 335 8.52 -48.05 8.97
N THR A 336 7.57 -48.94 9.28
CA THR A 336 7.18 -50.02 8.36
C THR A 336 6.01 -49.65 7.44
N GLY A 337 5.38 -48.49 7.63
CA GLY A 337 4.19 -48.10 6.87
C GLY A 337 4.42 -47.99 5.37
N TYR A 338 5.60 -47.49 4.96
CA TYR A 338 5.98 -47.37 3.55
C TYR A 338 6.05 -48.74 2.88
N VAL A 339 6.80 -49.67 3.47
CA VAL A 339 6.95 -51.05 2.95
C VAL A 339 5.60 -51.76 2.88
N ASN A 340 4.79 -51.67 3.96
CA ASN A 340 3.44 -52.23 3.96
C ASN A 340 2.59 -51.66 2.82
N THR A 341 2.62 -50.34 2.62
CA THR A 341 1.86 -49.66 1.56
C THR A 341 2.28 -50.18 0.18
N CYS A 342 3.59 -50.31 -0.09
CA CYS A 342 4.09 -50.91 -1.32
C CYS A 342 3.63 -52.37 -1.49
N THR A 343 3.70 -53.18 -0.44
CA THR A 343 3.25 -54.58 -0.47
C THR A 343 1.76 -54.71 -0.77
N ILE A 344 0.92 -53.86 -0.17
CA ILE A 344 -0.51 -53.81 -0.46
C ILE A 344 -0.72 -53.48 -1.95
N ILE A 345 -0.06 -52.44 -2.46
CA ILE A 345 -0.22 -52.01 -3.86
C ILE A 345 0.24 -53.09 -4.84
N GLN A 346 1.33 -53.80 -4.53
CA GLN A 346 1.84 -54.90 -5.35
C GLN A 346 0.82 -56.03 -5.49
N VAL A 347 0.03 -56.31 -4.45
CA VAL A 347 -0.98 -57.37 -4.45
C VAL A 347 -2.32 -56.89 -5.02
N LEU A 348 -2.71 -55.65 -4.71
CA LEU A 348 -4.03 -55.14 -5.07
C LEU A 348 -4.08 -54.44 -6.44
N GLY A 349 -2.94 -54.01 -6.99
CA GLY A 349 -2.85 -53.19 -8.19
C GLY A 349 -3.34 -51.76 -7.97
N GLU A 350 -3.40 -50.95 -9.03
CA GLU A 350 -3.97 -49.60 -8.94
C GLU A 350 -5.47 -49.64 -8.60
N GLY A 351 -5.94 -48.69 -7.77
CA GLY A 351 -7.37 -48.60 -7.47
C GLY A 351 -7.74 -47.68 -6.31
N ASP A 352 -9.03 -47.61 -6.00
CA ASP A 352 -9.59 -46.71 -4.98
C ASP A 352 -9.66 -47.38 -3.60
N TYR A 353 -8.50 -47.47 -2.93
CA TYR A 353 -8.38 -47.99 -1.57
C TYR A 353 -7.27 -47.26 -0.77
N ALA A 354 -7.28 -47.43 0.54
CA ALA A 354 -6.51 -46.66 1.52
C ALA A 354 -5.02 -46.47 1.18
N ALA A 355 -4.32 -47.57 0.90
CA ALA A 355 -2.88 -47.55 0.62
C ALA A 355 -2.54 -46.82 -0.69
N TYR A 356 -3.24 -47.13 -1.79
CA TYR A 356 -3.01 -46.47 -3.07
C TYR A 356 -3.42 -44.99 -3.04
N ALA A 357 -4.49 -44.64 -2.31
CA ALA A 357 -4.88 -43.25 -2.12
C ALA A 357 -3.79 -42.41 -1.45
N CYS A 358 -3.05 -42.99 -0.49
CA CYS A 358 -1.90 -42.33 0.14
C CYS A 358 -0.70 -42.25 -0.82
N ALA A 359 -0.37 -43.34 -1.51
CA ALA A 359 0.80 -43.43 -2.38
C ALA A 359 0.66 -42.66 -3.71
N LYS A 360 -0.55 -42.25 -4.08
CA LYS A 360 -0.78 -41.42 -5.28
C LYS A 360 -0.11 -40.05 -5.19
N TYR A 361 0.10 -39.56 -3.97
CA TYR A 361 0.92 -38.39 -3.74
C TYR A 361 2.38 -38.83 -3.84
N SER A 362 3.14 -38.21 -4.74
CA SER A 362 4.56 -38.49 -4.99
C SER A 362 5.42 -38.32 -3.73
N ASP A 363 6.73 -38.53 -3.82
CA ASP A 363 7.67 -38.21 -2.73
C ASP A 363 7.62 -39.16 -1.52
N GLY A 364 6.90 -40.29 -1.61
CA GLY A 364 6.93 -41.33 -0.57
C GLY A 364 5.85 -41.20 0.50
N TRP A 365 4.78 -40.43 0.23
CA TRP A 365 3.56 -40.49 1.04
C TRP A 365 2.99 -41.92 1.06
N HIS A 366 2.58 -42.39 2.23
CA HIS A 366 2.12 -43.75 2.43
C HIS A 366 1.12 -43.84 3.58
N LEU A 367 0.45 -44.99 3.67
CA LEU A 367 -0.49 -45.28 4.74
C LEU A 367 0.30 -45.70 6.00
N PRO A 368 0.10 -45.05 7.16
CA PRO A 368 0.88 -45.33 8.37
C PRO A 368 0.71 -46.77 8.83
N SER A 369 1.76 -47.40 9.35
CA SER A 369 1.66 -48.64 10.13
C SER A 369 0.80 -48.44 11.38
N LYS A 370 0.45 -49.55 12.03
CA LYS A 370 -0.33 -49.52 13.28
C LYS A 370 0.33 -48.62 14.35
N ASP A 371 1.65 -48.68 14.50
CA ASP A 371 2.34 -47.89 15.54
C ASP A 371 2.59 -46.45 15.09
N GLU A 372 2.80 -46.20 13.78
CA GLU A 372 2.83 -44.82 13.24
C GLU A 372 1.47 -44.11 13.39
N LEU A 373 0.37 -44.86 13.27
CA LEU A 373 -0.98 -44.33 13.50
C LEU A 373 -1.21 -43.96 14.97
N GLN A 374 -0.59 -44.70 15.90
CA GLN A 374 -0.60 -44.37 17.33
C GLN A 374 0.15 -43.06 17.59
N LEU A 375 1.28 -42.83 16.93
CA LEU A 375 2.02 -41.57 17.00
C LEU A 375 1.17 -40.40 16.48
N LEU A 376 0.50 -40.56 15.34
CA LEU A 376 -0.45 -39.56 14.84
C LEU A 376 -1.56 -39.24 15.86
N TYR A 377 -2.12 -40.25 16.51
CA TYR A 377 -3.15 -40.06 17.54
C TYR A 377 -2.61 -39.23 18.71
N HIS A 378 -1.38 -39.47 19.16
CA HIS A 378 -0.75 -38.70 20.24
C HIS A 378 -0.47 -37.24 19.85
N CYS A 379 -0.13 -36.98 18.59
CA CYS A 379 0.15 -35.64 18.09
C CYS A 379 -1.08 -34.92 17.52
N LYS A 380 -2.27 -35.55 17.54
CA LYS A 380 -3.47 -35.04 16.87
C LYS A 380 -3.90 -33.64 17.33
N SER A 381 -3.66 -33.28 18.59
CA SER A 381 -3.97 -31.96 19.14
C SER A 381 -2.98 -30.88 18.69
N ILE A 382 -1.76 -31.26 18.29
CA ILE A 382 -0.73 -30.35 17.81
C ILE A 382 -0.93 -30.08 16.31
N ILE A 383 -1.06 -31.14 15.51
CA ILE A 383 -1.10 -31.02 14.03
C ILE A 383 -2.53 -30.84 13.46
N GLY A 384 -3.57 -31.04 14.28
CA GLY A 384 -4.94 -30.62 14.00
C GLY A 384 -5.67 -31.35 12.85
N ASN A 385 -6.86 -30.83 12.51
CA ASN A 385 -7.71 -31.28 11.40
C ASN A 385 -8.14 -32.76 11.41
N PHE A 386 -8.09 -33.45 12.55
CA PHE A 386 -8.62 -34.80 12.69
C PHE A 386 -10.09 -34.78 13.07
N ILE A 387 -10.83 -35.80 12.62
CA ILE A 387 -12.19 -36.03 13.07
C ILE A 387 -12.27 -37.20 14.05
N SER A 388 -13.30 -37.21 14.90
CA SER A 388 -13.58 -38.29 15.84
C SER A 388 -14.12 -39.54 15.13
N TYR A 389 -13.25 -40.27 14.44
CA TYR A 389 -13.61 -41.46 13.67
C TYR A 389 -12.49 -42.50 13.63
N ASN A 390 -12.74 -43.64 13.00
CA ASN A 390 -11.69 -44.64 12.76
C ASN A 390 -10.80 -44.22 11.58
N TYR A 391 -9.50 -44.48 11.71
CA TYR A 391 -8.48 -44.26 10.70
C TYR A 391 -7.78 -45.58 10.37
N TRP A 392 -7.59 -45.88 9.09
CA TRP A 392 -6.88 -47.07 8.66
C TRP A 392 -5.38 -46.97 8.91
N SER A 393 -4.77 -48.10 9.29
CA SER A 393 -3.34 -48.33 9.16
C SER A 393 -3.04 -49.25 7.97
N SER A 394 -1.79 -49.33 7.55
CA SER A 394 -1.31 -50.28 6.54
C SER A 394 -1.07 -51.69 7.08
N THR A 395 -1.24 -51.91 8.39
CA THR A 395 -1.01 -53.21 9.02
C THR A 395 -2.22 -54.14 8.85
N GLU A 396 -2.05 -55.19 8.05
CA GLU A 396 -2.98 -56.30 7.89
C GLU A 396 -3.05 -57.14 9.18
N SER A 397 -4.26 -57.51 9.60
CA SER A 397 -4.48 -58.37 10.77
C SER A 397 -4.77 -59.81 10.36
N THR A 398 -5.63 -60.00 9.37
CA THR A 398 -5.96 -61.29 8.77
C THR A 398 -6.30 -61.05 7.30
N THR A 399 -6.54 -62.12 6.53
CA THR A 399 -6.96 -62.00 5.12
C THR A 399 -8.15 -61.05 4.93
N SER A 400 -9.10 -61.01 5.87
CA SER A 400 -10.32 -60.18 5.78
C SER A 400 -10.31 -58.92 6.66
N LYS A 401 -9.30 -58.72 7.51
CA LYS A 401 -9.26 -57.61 8.47
C LYS A 401 -7.93 -56.85 8.46
N ALA A 402 -8.01 -55.54 8.70
CA ALA A 402 -6.86 -54.66 8.88
C ALA A 402 -7.00 -53.87 10.19
N TRP A 403 -5.88 -53.36 10.71
CA TRP A 403 -5.88 -52.53 11.90
C TRP A 403 -6.34 -51.11 11.60
N CYS A 404 -7.22 -50.59 12.46
CA CYS A 404 -7.58 -49.18 12.49
C CYS A 404 -7.44 -48.62 13.92
N GLN A 405 -7.40 -47.30 14.03
CA GLN A 405 -7.42 -46.60 15.31
C GLN A 405 -8.56 -45.59 15.37
N ASN A 406 -9.27 -45.57 16.48
CA ASN A 406 -10.33 -44.60 16.73
C ASN A 406 -9.74 -43.29 17.26
N PHE A 407 -9.85 -42.20 16.51
CA PHE A 407 -9.26 -40.90 16.88
C PHE A 407 -10.04 -40.13 17.94
N ASN A 408 -11.20 -40.63 18.38
CA ASN A 408 -11.87 -40.15 19.59
C ASN A 408 -11.25 -40.79 20.85
N THR A 409 -11.22 -42.12 20.91
CA THR A 409 -10.87 -42.89 22.12
C THR A 409 -9.41 -43.35 22.20
N GLY A 410 -8.69 -43.36 21.07
CA GLY A 410 -7.35 -43.94 20.96
C GLY A 410 -7.32 -45.45 20.76
N THR A 411 -8.48 -46.12 20.83
CA THR A 411 -8.56 -47.58 20.75
C THR A 411 -8.15 -48.10 19.38
N GLN A 412 -7.25 -49.09 19.35
CA GLN A 412 -6.89 -49.83 18.14
C GLN A 412 -7.67 -51.14 18.05
N SER A 413 -8.18 -51.48 16.85
CA SER A 413 -8.92 -52.73 16.65
C SER A 413 -8.78 -53.24 15.21
N ALA A 414 -8.95 -54.56 15.02
CA ALA A 414 -8.98 -55.18 13.71
C ALA A 414 -10.41 -55.17 13.14
N GLN A 415 -10.59 -54.55 11.97
CA GLN A 415 -11.88 -54.32 11.33
C GLN A 415 -11.90 -54.88 9.90
N TYR A 416 -13.08 -55.17 9.36
CA TYR A 416 -13.21 -55.70 8.00
C TYR A 416 -12.69 -54.70 6.97
N LYS A 417 -11.89 -55.20 6.02
CA LYS A 417 -11.20 -54.36 5.03
C LYS A 417 -12.13 -53.57 4.10
N ASN A 418 -13.37 -54.03 3.92
CA ASN A 418 -14.39 -53.35 3.12
C ASN A 418 -15.16 -52.26 3.89
N ASN A 419 -14.85 -52.02 5.17
CA ASN A 419 -15.41 -50.88 5.91
C ASN A 419 -14.79 -49.56 5.43
N THR A 420 -15.53 -48.48 5.51
CA THR A 420 -15.10 -47.14 5.10
C THR A 420 -14.58 -46.34 6.30
N TYR A 421 -13.27 -46.09 6.36
CA TYR A 421 -12.60 -45.31 7.43
C TYR A 421 -11.67 -44.24 6.86
N ARG A 422 -11.28 -43.27 7.70
CA ARG A 422 -10.40 -42.17 7.26
C ARG A 422 -8.97 -42.63 7.04
N VAL A 423 -8.23 -41.83 6.30
CA VAL A 423 -6.79 -42.02 6.07
C VAL A 423 -6.11 -40.66 6.09
N ARG A 424 -4.95 -40.61 6.74
CA ARG A 424 -4.01 -39.50 6.67
C ARG A 424 -2.67 -40.07 6.26
N ALA A 425 -2.20 -39.69 5.08
CA ALA A 425 -0.90 -40.15 4.63
C ALA A 425 0.19 -39.53 5.49
N ILE A 426 1.25 -40.31 5.68
CA ILE A 426 2.48 -39.88 6.31
C ILE A 426 3.66 -40.11 5.38
N ARG A 427 4.80 -39.50 5.69
CA ARG A 427 6.03 -39.60 4.92
C ARG A 427 7.24 -39.56 5.84
N GLN A 428 8.25 -40.37 5.52
CA GLN A 428 9.55 -40.42 6.18
C GLN A 428 10.52 -39.47 5.48
N PHE A 429 11.38 -38.78 6.24
CA PHE A 429 12.49 -37.99 5.70
C PHE A 429 13.65 -37.82 6.68
#